data_AF-A0A4R2SCV8-F1
#
_entry.id   AF-A0A4R2SCV8-F1
#
_cell.length_a   1.000
_cell.length_b   1.000
_cell.length_c   1.000
_cell.angle_alpha   90.00
_cell.angle_beta   90.00
_cell.angle_gamma   90.00
#
_symmetry.space_group_name_H-M   'P 1'
#
loop_
_entity.id
_entity.type
_entity.pdbx_description
1 polymer ?
#
loop_
_entity_poly.entity_id
_entity_poly.type
_entity_poly.pdbx_seq_one_letter_code
_entity_poly.pdbx_strand_id
1 'polypeptide(L)'
;MYGLSKFLRKKPHRVMPDELLELKKQLIAVGYNPSEAEYMIRAQGGDRDFTELDAVELQQVIEKVREHLQLARRSLQVIERTP
;
A
#
# COMPACT_ATOMS: atom_id res chain seq x y z
N MET A 1 -39.73 -15.86 -3.51
CA MET A 1 -39.17 -14.50 -3.72
C MET A 1 -37.79 -14.44 -3.07
N TYR A 2 -36.72 -14.43 -3.86
CA TYR A 2 -35.36 -14.32 -3.34
C TYR A 2 -35.06 -12.86 -3.00
N GLY A 3 -35.10 -12.53 -1.71
CA GLY A 3 -34.66 -11.24 -1.18
C GLY A 3 -33.14 -11.15 -1.20
N LEU A 4 -32.57 -10.80 -2.36
CA LEU A 4 -31.18 -10.40 -2.48
C LEU A 4 -31.00 -9.01 -1.85
N SER A 5 -30.99 -8.96 -0.52
CA SER A 5 -30.50 -7.80 0.22
C SER A 5 -28.99 -7.71 -0.03
N LYS A 6 -28.63 -6.97 -1.08
CA LYS A 6 -27.29 -6.45 -1.34
C LYS A 6 -26.84 -5.72 -0.08
N PHE A 7 -26.10 -6.43 0.77
CA PHE A 7 -25.24 -5.80 1.78
C PHE A 7 -24.21 -4.98 1.01
N LEU A 8 -24.54 -3.72 0.78
CA LEU A 8 -23.57 -2.66 0.55
C LEU A 8 -22.73 -2.59 1.83
N ARG A 9 -21.72 -3.46 1.94
CA ARG A 9 -20.58 -3.25 2.83
C ARG A 9 -19.98 -1.91 2.41
N LYS A 10 -20.42 -0.82 3.06
CA LYS A 10 -19.69 0.44 3.06
C LYS A 10 -18.28 0.08 3.47
N LYS A 11 -17.34 0.13 2.52
CA LYS A 11 -15.92 0.00 2.85
C LYS A 11 -15.64 1.06 3.92
N PRO A 12 -15.12 0.69 5.11
CA PRO A 12 -14.76 1.68 6.10
C PRO A 12 -13.85 2.70 5.42
N HIS A 13 -14.07 3.98 5.69
CA HIS A 13 -13.20 5.03 5.20
C HIS A 13 -11.88 4.88 5.98
N ARG A 14 -10.99 4.04 5.44
CA ARG A 14 -9.74 3.64 6.09
C ARG A 14 -8.82 4.85 6.10
N VAL A 15 -8.59 5.40 7.28
CA VAL A 15 -7.62 6.50 7.44
C VAL A 15 -6.24 5.88 7.30
N MET A 16 -5.61 6.13 6.16
CA MET A 16 -4.24 5.72 5.89
C MET A 16 -3.31 6.73 6.57
N PRO A 17 -2.36 6.30 7.41
CA PRO A 17 -1.41 7.21 8.04
C PRO A 17 -0.64 8.01 6.99
N ASP A 18 -0.31 9.26 7.32
CA ASP A 18 0.27 10.23 6.38
C ASP A 18 1.57 9.70 5.73
N GLU A 19 2.42 9.03 6.51
CA GLU A 19 3.65 8.38 6.00
C GLU A 19 3.37 7.29 4.96
N LEU A 20 2.35 6.46 5.15
CA LEU A 20 1.98 5.46 4.15
C LEU A 20 1.41 6.14 2.89
N LEU A 21 0.67 7.23 3.05
CA LEU A 21 0.15 8.00 1.93
C LEU A 21 1.30 8.62 1.10
N GLU A 22 2.33 9.13 1.75
CA GLU A 22 3.55 9.61 1.08
C GLU A 22 4.27 8.48 0.35
N LEU A 23 4.43 7.31 0.97
CA LEU A 23 5.02 6.14 0.31
C LEU A 23 4.21 5.69 -0.91
N LYS A 24 2.87 5.71 -0.83
CA LYS A 24 1.99 5.44 -1.98
C LYS A 24 2.25 6.41 -3.12
N LYS A 25 2.34 7.71 -2.85
CA LYS A 25 2.67 8.72 -3.87
C LYS A 25 4.01 8.44 -4.52
N GLN A 26 5.02 8.05 -3.74
CA GLN A 26 6.34 7.71 -4.26
C GLN A 26 6.32 6.44 -5.12
N LEU A 27 5.55 5.40 -4.77
CA LEU A 27 5.37 4.22 -5.60
C LEU A 27 4.72 4.57 -6.95
N ILE A 28 3.70 5.43 -6.91
CA ILE A 28 3.03 5.91 -8.14
C ILE A 28 4.02 6.70 -9.00
N ALA A 29 4.85 7.55 -8.40
CA ALA A 29 5.88 8.31 -9.11
C ALA A 29 6.95 7.42 -9.75
N VAL A 30 7.22 6.24 -9.17
CA VAL A 30 8.13 5.23 -9.70
C VAL A 30 7.51 4.46 -10.88
N GLY A 31 6.20 4.58 -11.11
CA GLY A 31 5.48 3.96 -12.23
C GLY A 31 4.49 2.88 -11.82
N TYR A 32 4.28 2.63 -10.52
CA TYR A 32 3.24 1.69 -10.07
C TYR A 32 1.84 2.27 -10.30
N ASN A 33 0.90 1.41 -10.66
CA ASN A 33 -0.51 1.79 -10.69
C ASN A 33 -0.98 2.15 -9.26
N PRO A 34 -1.75 3.24 -9.06
CA PRO A 34 -2.32 3.60 -7.77
C PRO A 34 -3.05 2.46 -7.05
N SER A 35 -3.75 1.60 -7.80
CA SER A 35 -4.46 0.43 -7.26
C SER A 35 -3.49 -0.66 -6.78
N GLU A 36 -2.38 -0.87 -7.49
CA GLU A 36 -1.35 -1.84 -7.11
C GLU A 36 -0.56 -1.34 -5.89
N ALA A 37 -0.20 -0.06 -5.87
CA ALA A 37 0.45 0.56 -4.70
C ALA A 37 -0.44 0.45 -3.45
N GLU A 38 -1.74 0.69 -3.58
CA GLU A 38 -2.69 0.51 -2.48
C GLU A 38 -2.82 -0.96 -2.04
N TYR A 39 -2.89 -1.89 -2.99
CA TYR A 39 -2.93 -3.32 -2.69
C TYR A 39 -1.66 -3.78 -1.97
N MET A 40 -0.48 -3.35 -2.43
CA MET A 40 0.79 -3.74 -1.85
C MET A 40 0.93 -3.25 -0.39
N ILE A 41 0.52 -2.01 -0.12
CA ILE A 41 0.55 -1.46 1.25
C ILE A 41 -0.43 -2.24 2.14
N ARG A 42 -1.62 -2.58 1.63
CA ARG A 42 -2.58 -3.43 2.36
C ARG A 42 -2.07 -4.83 2.61
N ALA A 43 -1.41 -5.44 1.63
CA ALA A 43 -0.84 -6.78 1.77
C ALA A 43 0.18 -6.85 2.92
N GLN A 44 0.87 -5.75 3.22
CA GLN A 44 1.82 -5.67 4.35
C GLN A 44 1.13 -5.48 5.70
N GLY A 45 -0.01 -4.78 5.76
CA GLY A 45 -0.81 -4.61 7.00
C GLY A 45 -1.71 -5.79 7.36
N GLY A 46 -1.89 -6.73 6.43
CA GLY A 46 -2.81 -7.86 6.59
C GLY A 46 -4.28 -7.47 6.45
N ASP A 47 -5.18 -8.31 6.99
CA ASP A 47 -6.64 -8.06 6.97
C ASP A 47 -7.07 -6.98 7.99
N ARG A 48 -6.17 -6.58 8.89
CA ARG A 48 -6.40 -5.58 9.94
C ARG A 48 -6.33 -4.17 9.36
N ASP A 49 -7.15 -3.27 9.88
CA ASP A 49 -7.07 -1.87 9.52
C ASP A 49 -5.80 -1.24 10.13
N PHE A 50 -5.11 -0.32 9.43
CA PHE A 50 -3.85 0.29 9.92
C PHE A 50 -4.02 1.06 11.24
N THR A 51 -5.26 1.44 11.56
CA THR A 51 -5.63 2.05 12.84
C THR A 51 -5.65 1.07 14.01
N GLU A 52 -5.65 -0.22 13.73
CA GLU A 52 -5.63 -1.32 14.71
C GLU A 52 -4.22 -1.87 14.94
N LEU A 53 -3.23 -1.40 14.17
CA LEU A 53 -1.83 -1.78 14.33
C LEU A 53 -1.20 -0.94 15.44
N ASP A 54 -0.45 -1.59 16.32
CA ASP A 54 0.40 -0.90 17.28
C ASP A 54 1.50 -0.11 16.55
N ALA A 55 2.06 0.92 17.21
CA ALA A 55 3.08 1.79 16.61
C ALA A 55 4.27 0.99 16.04
N VAL A 56 4.65 -0.12 16.70
CA VAL A 56 5.71 -1.02 16.24
C VAL A 56 5.31 -1.78 14.97
N GLU A 57 4.09 -2.31 14.91
CA GLU A 57 3.58 -3.01 13.72
C GLU A 57 3.44 -2.04 12.54
N LEU A 58 2.91 -0.84 12.79
CA LEU A 58 2.79 0.19 11.77
C LEU A 58 4.16 0.59 11.20
N GLN A 59 5.15 0.76 12.08
CA GLN A 59 6.51 1.08 11.66
C GLN A 59 7.15 -0.05 10.83
N GLN A 60 6.90 -1.31 11.18
CA GLN A 60 7.34 -2.44 10.36
C GLN A 60 6.70 -2.44 8.96
N VAL A 61 5.42 -2.10 8.85
CA VAL A 61 4.75 -1.96 7.55
C VAL A 61 5.39 -0.84 6.73
N ILE A 62 5.63 0.32 7.35
CA ILE A 62 6.29 1.47 6.71
C ILE A 62 7.68 1.07 6.20
N GLU A 63 8.49 0.39 7.02
CA GLU A 63 9.83 -0.07 6.63
C GLU A 63 9.79 -1.04 5.45
N LYS A 64 8.89 -2.04 5.47
CA LYS A 64 8.74 -2.99 4.36
C LYS A 64 8.33 -2.31 3.05
N VAL A 65 7.38 -1.38 3.12
CA VAL A 65 6.95 -0.62 1.93
C VAL A 65 8.09 0.25 1.40
N ARG A 66 8.87 0.85 2.30
CA ARG A 66 10.03 1.66 1.95
C ARG A 66 11.16 0.82 1.32
N GLU A 67 11.39 -0.39 1.82
CA GLU A 67 12.36 -1.33 1.23
C GLU A 67 11.94 -1.73 -0.19
N HIS A 68 10.67 -2.09 -0.40
CA HIS A 68 10.14 -2.38 -1.74
C HIS A 68 10.31 -1.20 -2.70
N LEU A 69 10.09 0.02 -2.21
CA LEU A 69 10.27 1.23 -3.00
C LEU A 69 11.74 1.46 -3.37
N GLN A 70 12.66 1.23 -2.44
CA GLN A 70 14.09 1.28 -2.72
C GLN A 70 14.53 0.23 -3.73
N LEU A 71 14.02 -1.00 -3.61
CA LEU A 71 14.29 -2.08 -4.57
C LEU A 71 13.80 -1.69 -5.96
N ALA A 72 12.55 -1.21 -6.08
CA ALA A 72 11.98 -0.78 -7.35
C ALA A 72 12.81 0.35 -8.00
N ARG A 73 13.24 1.34 -7.21
CA ARG A 73 14.12 2.40 -7.69
C ARG A 73 15.47 1.87 -8.17
N ARG A 74 16.09 0.94 -7.43
CA ARG A 74 17.35 0.30 -7.84
C ARG A 74 17.19 -0.49 -9.14
N SER A 75 16.12 -1.27 -9.26
CA SER A 75 15.84 -2.05 -10.47
C SER A 75 15.68 -1.15 -11.70
N LEU A 76 14.96 -0.03 -11.57
CA LEU A 76 14.84 0.96 -12.65
C LEU A 76 16.19 1.57 -13.02
N GLN A 77 17.02 1.95 -12.04
CA GLN A 77 18.35 2.48 -12.32
C GLN A 77 19.27 1.47 -13.04
N VAL A 78 19.12 0.17 -12.78
CA VAL A 78 19.87 -0.87 -13.51
C VAL A 78 19.39 -0.96 -14.95
N ILE A 79 18.07 -0.93 -15.18
CA ILE A 79 17.47 -0.96 -16.52
C ILE A 79 17.93 0.27 -17.32
N GLU A 80 17.87 1.48 -16.75
CA GLU A 80 18.31 2.71 -17.41
C GLU A 80 19.81 2.76 -17.70
N ARG A 81 20.62 1.94 -17.01
CA ARG A 81 22.08 1.85 -17.21
C ARG A 81 22.51 0.73 -18.16
N THR A 82 21.57 -0.03 -18.71
CA THR A 82 21.90 -1.09 -19.68
C THR A 82 21.75 -0.50 -21.10
N PRO A 83 22.87 -0.26 -21.84
CA PRO A 83 22.86 0.36 -23.16
C PRO A 83 22.26 -0.52 -24.26
#